data_AF-A0A7I4YFF1-F1
#
_entry.id   AF-A0A7I4YFF1-F1
#
_cell.length_a   1.000
_cell.length_b   1.000
_cell.length_c   1.000
_cell.angle_alpha   90.00
_cell.angle_beta   90.00
_cell.angle_gamma   90.00
#
_symmetry.space_group_name_H-M   'P 1'
#
loop_
_entity.id
_entity.type
_entity.pdbx_description
1 polymer ?
#
loop_
_entity_poly.entity_id
_entity_poly.type
_entity_poly.pdbx_seq_one_letter_code
_entity_poly.pdbx_strand_id
1 'polypeptide(L)'
;RAMALRANQSENVPKAEMTEEARLKLYKNVARHEDMRRRRNETSVEIRKQKGTELLMKRRNQLVEDEDDGELSDLDVKTLPAATSKLSNEEIIKILCDNPTLEQMRTCFEALRRTLSRSKNPPVDEVIQSGLVNALVQALAVEDDKVRFEAAWALTNIVSGTSEQTVAAVEAGATLPLVKLTQSSNPALAEQALWAVANIAGDSAQLRDYVIECNGVEALMSLVDRLDSLEVSCARTLAWAFSNMCRHKNPHAPLAVLSVLSNGLAKIVAHEDKQVRQDACWAISYLTDGPDEQIALAKTSGVLPHVIKFLSDSDAMVAPALRVLGNMSTGNDELTQCVVDLKTLDEIIPLSERSRSTTVVKECCWLVSNIIAGTQSQIQAVIDAGIMPFIIEVLRSGDFKCQFEASWAVANLAQGGNSKQILTLLQDNAIPALCSALKQSNVDLLNNALESLYTLLTTVSTCCPERLDEVREAVEEADGLDYLERLQESESDKVYSTAYRIISDFFSEGDQDEEQKASDGNEPVQYSF
;
A
#
# COMPACT_ATOMS: atom_id res chain seq x y z
N ARG A 1 15.48 -39.52 56.60
CA ARG A 1 16.63 -38.61 56.87
C ARG A 1 16.61 -37.55 55.78
N ALA A 2 15.80 -36.49 55.88
CA ALA A 2 15.77 -35.40 56.86
C ALA A 2 16.90 -34.37 56.69
N MET A 3 16.47 -33.11 56.74
CA MET A 3 17.15 -31.80 56.75
C MET A 3 17.52 -31.22 55.37
N ALA A 4 16.87 -30.19 54.81
CA ALA A 4 16.19 -28.96 55.26
C ALA A 4 17.05 -27.68 55.14
N LEU A 5 16.39 -26.66 54.57
CA LEU A 5 16.55 -25.22 54.76
C LEU A 5 17.81 -24.52 54.19
N ARG A 6 17.58 -23.69 53.16
CA ARG A 6 17.44 -22.23 53.38
C ARG A 6 16.85 -21.53 52.15
N ALA A 7 15.72 -20.89 52.38
CA ALA A 7 15.16 -19.83 51.55
C ALA A 7 15.98 -18.54 51.73
N ASN A 8 16.14 -17.77 50.66
CA ASN A 8 16.34 -16.32 50.69
C ASN A 8 15.74 -15.74 49.40
N GLN A 9 14.55 -15.14 49.51
CA GLN A 9 14.33 -13.70 49.36
C GLN A 9 14.33 -13.25 47.88
N SER A 10 13.24 -13.60 47.17
CA SER A 10 12.78 -12.78 46.06
C SER A 10 12.11 -11.54 46.65
N GLU A 11 12.66 -10.37 46.37
CA GLU A 11 12.09 -9.08 46.74
C GLU A 11 10.62 -9.00 46.29
N ASN A 12 9.80 -8.64 47.26
CA ASN A 12 8.37 -8.47 47.16
C ASN A 12 8.10 -7.16 46.40
N VAL A 13 8.12 -7.21 45.06
CA VAL A 13 7.56 -6.13 44.24
C VAL A 13 6.03 -6.34 44.23
N PRO A 14 5.21 -5.40 44.71
CA PRO A 14 3.77 -5.54 44.62
C PRO A 14 3.39 -5.58 43.14
N LYS A 15 2.81 -6.69 42.67
CA LYS A 15 1.99 -6.65 41.46
C LYS A 15 0.82 -5.72 41.80
N ALA A 16 0.91 -4.47 41.37
CA ALA A 16 -0.20 -3.54 41.45
C ALA A 16 -1.39 -4.21 40.74
N GLU A 17 -2.40 -4.61 41.52
CA GLU A 17 -3.67 -5.06 40.96
C GLU A 17 -4.26 -3.89 40.20
N MET A 18 -4.16 -3.97 38.88
CA MET A 18 -4.69 -2.96 37.98
C MET A 18 -6.21 -2.92 38.19
N THR A 19 -6.70 -1.78 38.68
CA THR A 19 -8.12 -1.62 39.04
C THR A 19 -9.01 -1.87 37.82
N GLU A 20 -10.22 -2.34 38.06
CA GLU A 20 -11.21 -2.60 37.00
C GLU A 20 -11.47 -1.37 36.13
N GLU A 21 -11.37 -0.18 36.73
CA GLU A 21 -11.45 1.11 36.07
C GLU A 21 -10.25 1.41 35.15
N ALA A 22 -9.04 1.02 35.55
CA ALA A 22 -7.84 1.11 34.69
C ALA A 22 -7.92 0.12 33.52
N ARG A 23 -8.47 -1.09 33.74
CA ARG A 23 -8.77 -2.05 32.66
C ARG A 23 -9.79 -1.50 31.68
N LEU A 24 -10.90 -0.94 32.17
CA LEU A 24 -11.94 -0.31 31.34
C LEU A 24 -11.41 0.89 30.54
N LYS A 25 -10.53 1.71 31.12
CA LYS A 25 -9.86 2.80 30.39
C LYS A 25 -8.93 2.26 29.31
N LEU A 26 -8.19 1.19 29.57
CA LEU A 26 -7.36 0.52 28.57
C LEU A 26 -8.21 -0.01 27.41
N TYR A 27 -9.31 -0.72 27.70
CA TYR A 27 -10.22 -1.23 26.67
C TYR A 27 -10.87 -0.10 25.85
N LYS A 28 -11.27 1.00 26.49
CA LYS A 28 -11.82 2.17 25.78
C LYS A 28 -10.77 2.84 24.89
N ASN A 29 -9.52 2.92 25.34
CA ASN A 29 -8.44 3.49 24.55
C ASN A 29 -8.09 2.60 23.35
N VAL A 30 -7.95 1.28 23.55
CA VAL A 30 -7.70 0.32 22.47
C VAL A 30 -8.82 0.35 21.42
N ALA A 31 -10.08 0.29 21.85
CA ALA A 31 -11.23 0.40 20.95
C ALA A 31 -11.24 1.74 20.20
N ARG A 32 -10.83 2.83 20.84
CA ARG A 32 -10.72 4.16 20.21
C ARG A 32 -9.63 4.21 19.14
N HIS A 33 -8.47 3.60 19.38
CA HIS A 33 -7.39 3.52 18.38
C HIS A 33 -7.79 2.67 17.17
N GLU A 34 -8.43 1.52 17.40
CA GLU A 34 -8.98 0.68 16.32
C GLU A 34 -10.08 1.41 15.53
N ASP A 35 -10.99 2.12 16.20
CA ASP A 35 -12.05 2.90 15.57
C ASP A 35 -11.49 4.06 14.72
N MET A 36 -10.43 4.74 15.16
CA MET A 36 -9.77 5.80 14.38
C MET A 36 -9.15 5.23 13.10
N ARG A 37 -8.44 4.10 13.18
CA ARG A 37 -7.89 3.41 11.99
C ARG A 37 -8.98 2.93 11.05
N ARG A 38 -10.06 2.37 11.60
CA ARG A 38 -11.20 1.85 10.83
C ARG A 38 -11.95 2.93 10.07
N ARG A 39 -12.36 4.02 10.74
CA ARG A 39 -13.06 5.15 10.10
C ARG A 39 -12.26 5.70 8.91
N ARG A 40 -10.94 5.81 9.08
CA ARG A 40 -10.04 6.26 8.02
C ARG A 40 -9.93 5.26 6.87
N ASN A 41 -9.87 3.95 7.16
CA ASN A 41 -9.87 2.91 6.13
C ASN A 41 -11.16 2.94 5.30
N GLU A 42 -12.31 3.16 5.94
CA GLU A 42 -13.61 3.31 5.26
C GLU A 42 -13.62 4.54 4.33
N THR A 43 -13.20 5.73 4.81
CA THR A 43 -13.10 6.95 3.98
C THR A 43 -12.06 6.82 2.85
N SER A 44 -10.95 6.11 3.09
CA SER A 44 -9.90 5.92 2.07
C SER A 44 -10.31 4.93 0.98
N VAL A 45 -11.14 3.94 1.30
CA VAL A 45 -11.69 2.98 0.32
C VAL A 45 -12.63 3.68 -0.66
N GLU A 46 -13.41 4.67 -0.21
CA GLU A 46 -14.29 5.46 -1.08
C GLU A 46 -13.51 6.33 -2.07
N ILE A 47 -12.39 6.92 -1.64
CA ILE A 47 -11.50 7.72 -2.51
C ILE A 47 -10.71 6.82 -3.47
N ARG A 48 -10.24 5.64 -3.02
CA ARG A 48 -9.50 4.67 -3.86
C ARG A 48 -10.38 4.00 -4.92
N LYS A 49 -11.70 3.89 -4.72
CA LYS A 49 -12.65 3.42 -5.74
C LYS A 49 -12.64 4.27 -7.02
N GLN A 50 -12.06 5.48 -6.99
CA GLN A 50 -12.12 6.41 -8.11
C GLN A 50 -10.89 6.45 -9.05
N LYS A 51 -9.77 5.78 -8.74
CA LYS A 51 -8.61 5.71 -9.67
C LYS A 51 -7.58 4.69 -9.20
N GLY A 52 -7.72 3.44 -9.66
CA GLY A 52 -6.62 2.47 -9.59
C GLY A 52 -5.60 2.79 -10.67
N THR A 53 -4.38 3.19 -10.28
CA THR A 53 -3.21 3.00 -11.15
C THR A 53 -2.89 1.51 -11.15
N GLU A 54 -3.58 0.77 -12.01
CA GLU A 54 -3.22 -0.62 -12.32
C GLU A 54 -1.91 -0.61 -13.10
N LEU A 55 -0.81 -0.94 -12.42
CA LEU A 55 0.37 -1.43 -13.12
C LEU A 55 -0.03 -2.70 -13.87
N LEU A 56 0.27 -2.77 -15.17
CA LEU A 56 -0.11 -3.85 -16.08
C LEU A 56 0.07 -5.23 -15.41
N MET A 57 -1.06 -5.90 -15.13
CA MET A 57 -1.11 -7.22 -14.47
C MET A 57 -0.56 -8.34 -15.36
N LYS A 58 -0.62 -8.12 -16.67
CA LYS A 58 -0.20 -9.05 -17.70
C LYS A 58 0.86 -8.40 -18.60
N ARG A 59 1.85 -9.19 -19.01
CA ARG A 59 2.92 -8.78 -19.93
C ARG A 59 2.93 -9.72 -21.13
N ARG A 60 2.82 -9.17 -22.33
CA ARG A 60 2.95 -9.92 -23.60
C ARG A 60 4.43 -10.00 -23.99
N ASN A 61 4.85 -11.14 -24.53
CA ASN A 61 6.21 -11.31 -25.01
C ASN A 61 6.28 -10.97 -26.52
N GLN A 62 6.57 -9.71 -26.83
CA GLN A 62 6.60 -9.15 -28.19
C GLN A 62 7.94 -9.42 -28.88
N LEU A 63 7.92 -9.57 -30.20
CA LEU A 63 9.13 -9.47 -31.03
C LEU A 63 9.40 -7.99 -31.28
N VAL A 64 10.59 -7.51 -30.93
CA VAL A 64 11.07 -6.19 -31.35
C VAL A 64 11.38 -6.32 -32.84
N GLU A 65 10.52 -5.79 -33.71
CA GLU A 65 10.91 -5.42 -35.06
C GLU A 65 11.42 -3.98 -34.94
N ASP A 66 12.69 -3.74 -35.28
CA ASP A 66 13.33 -2.42 -35.21
C ASP A 66 12.53 -1.37 -36.01
N GLU A 67 11.63 -0.66 -35.34
CA GLU A 67 11.18 0.67 -35.72
C GLU A 67 11.66 1.64 -34.62
N ASP A 68 12.71 2.37 -34.97
CA ASP A 68 13.38 3.47 -34.28
C ASP A 68 12.46 4.31 -33.37
N ASP A 69 12.54 4.09 -32.05
CA ASP A 69 12.47 5.16 -31.03
C ASP A 69 12.90 4.62 -29.64
N GLY A 70 14.11 5.02 -29.20
CA GLY A 70 14.50 5.27 -27.80
C GLY A 70 14.30 4.20 -26.70
N GLU A 71 15.39 3.48 -26.40
CA GLU A 71 15.77 2.84 -25.12
C GLU A 71 14.75 1.94 -24.38
N LEU A 72 14.83 0.61 -24.62
CA LEU A 72 14.64 -0.45 -23.63
C LEU A 72 15.36 -1.73 -24.08
N SER A 73 15.86 -2.48 -23.10
CA SER A 73 17.04 -3.36 -23.14
C SER A 73 17.05 -4.55 -24.09
N ASP A 74 18.23 -4.74 -24.69
CA ASP A 74 18.77 -5.90 -25.41
C ASP A 74 18.22 -7.27 -24.94
N LEU A 75 17.40 -7.88 -25.80
CA LEU A 75 17.41 -9.32 -25.98
C LEU A 75 18.08 -9.59 -27.32
N ASP A 76 19.11 -10.44 -27.27
CA ASP A 76 19.99 -10.83 -28.37
C ASP A 76 19.22 -11.66 -29.42
N VAL A 77 18.22 -11.08 -30.08
CA VAL A 77 17.56 -11.62 -31.28
C VAL A 77 18.44 -11.27 -32.47
N LYS A 78 19.62 -11.90 -32.52
CA LYS A 78 20.43 -11.89 -33.74
C LYS A 78 19.66 -12.60 -34.85
N THR A 79 19.04 -11.80 -35.71
CA THR A 79 18.81 -12.03 -37.15
C THR A 79 18.43 -13.45 -37.55
N LEU A 80 17.13 -13.75 -37.57
CA LEU A 80 16.57 -14.92 -38.27
C LEU A 80 15.93 -14.48 -39.60
N PRO A 81 16.14 -15.20 -40.72
CA PRO A 81 15.66 -14.79 -42.05
C PRO A 81 14.13 -14.73 -42.13
N ALA A 82 13.62 -13.67 -42.76
CA ALA A 82 12.19 -13.36 -42.95
C ALA A 82 11.45 -14.28 -43.96
N ALA A 83 11.84 -15.55 -44.10
CA ALA A 83 11.35 -16.44 -45.15
C ALA A 83 10.83 -17.77 -44.61
N THR A 84 9.79 -17.75 -43.79
CA THR A 84 8.91 -18.90 -43.57
C THR A 84 7.49 -18.48 -43.93
N SER A 85 6.91 -19.16 -44.91
CA SER A 85 5.52 -19.00 -45.38
C SER A 85 4.56 -18.89 -44.20
N LYS A 86 3.72 -17.85 -44.18
CA LYS A 86 2.66 -17.67 -43.18
C LYS A 86 1.68 -18.85 -43.30
N LEU A 87 1.82 -19.85 -42.44
CA LEU A 87 0.89 -20.98 -42.36
C LEU A 87 -0.45 -20.49 -41.77
N SER A 88 -1.57 -20.87 -42.40
CA SER A 88 -2.90 -20.65 -41.82
C SER A 88 -3.19 -21.62 -40.68
N ASN A 89 -4.18 -21.32 -39.84
CA ASN A 89 -4.60 -22.23 -38.76
C ASN A 89 -5.02 -23.60 -39.31
N GLU A 90 -5.71 -23.64 -40.46
CA GLU A 90 -6.14 -24.88 -41.12
C GLU A 90 -4.95 -25.70 -41.62
N GLU A 91 -3.93 -25.05 -42.19
CA GLU A 91 -2.69 -25.72 -42.62
C GLU A 91 -1.94 -26.29 -41.43
N ILE A 92 -1.85 -25.54 -40.32
CA ILE A 92 -1.23 -26.01 -39.08
C ILE A 92 -1.96 -27.23 -38.54
N ILE A 93 -3.30 -27.19 -38.45
CA ILE A 93 -4.10 -28.35 -38.02
C ILE A 93 -3.82 -29.55 -38.91
N LYS A 94 -3.83 -29.37 -40.24
CA LYS A 94 -3.60 -30.46 -41.19
C LYS A 94 -2.23 -31.10 -41.00
N ILE A 95 -1.18 -30.31 -40.80
CA ILE A 95 0.17 -30.81 -40.55
C ILE A 95 0.22 -31.55 -39.21
N LEU A 96 -0.35 -30.97 -38.15
CA LEU A 96 -0.30 -31.56 -36.81
C LEU A 96 -1.11 -32.86 -36.68
N CYS A 97 -2.13 -33.05 -37.49
CA CYS A 97 -2.93 -34.29 -37.53
C CYS A 97 -2.28 -35.43 -38.33
N ASP A 98 -1.24 -35.17 -39.13
CA ASP A 98 -0.63 -36.15 -40.05
C ASP A 98 0.74 -36.64 -39.55
N ASN A 99 0.77 -37.15 -38.31
CA ASN A 99 1.99 -37.67 -37.65
C ASN A 99 3.23 -36.77 -37.88
N PRO A 100 3.17 -35.50 -37.44
CA PRO A 100 4.19 -34.52 -37.76
C PRO A 100 5.56 -34.91 -37.17
N THR A 101 6.60 -34.64 -37.93
CA THR A 101 7.98 -34.65 -37.42
C THR A 101 8.20 -33.53 -36.40
N LEU A 102 9.25 -33.65 -35.57
CA LEU A 102 9.62 -32.58 -34.63
C LEU A 102 9.87 -31.25 -35.34
N GLU A 103 10.44 -31.26 -36.54
CA GLU A 103 10.67 -30.05 -37.34
C GLU A 103 9.35 -29.41 -37.78
N GLN A 104 8.40 -30.22 -38.27
CA GLN A 104 7.07 -29.72 -38.63
C GLN A 104 6.31 -29.16 -37.42
N MET A 105 6.38 -29.82 -36.25
CA MET A 105 5.81 -29.29 -35.02
C MET A 105 6.40 -27.92 -34.67
N ARG A 106 7.74 -27.79 -34.69
CA ARG A 106 8.43 -26.51 -34.42
C ARG A 106 7.97 -25.42 -35.38
N THR A 107 7.95 -25.69 -36.69
CA THR A 107 7.51 -24.71 -37.70
C THR A 107 6.06 -24.27 -37.47
N CYS A 108 5.16 -25.22 -37.16
CA CYS A 108 3.76 -24.92 -36.85
C CYS A 108 3.61 -24.03 -35.61
N PHE A 109 4.26 -24.38 -34.49
CA PHE A 109 4.14 -23.62 -33.25
C PHE A 109 4.87 -22.27 -33.31
N GLU A 110 5.98 -22.18 -34.04
CA GLU A 110 6.64 -20.90 -34.31
C GLU A 110 5.74 -19.98 -35.14
N ALA A 111 5.06 -20.51 -36.17
CA ALA A 111 4.11 -19.74 -36.98
C ALA A 111 2.94 -19.19 -36.12
N LEU A 112 2.42 -20.00 -35.20
CA LEU A 112 1.41 -19.57 -34.23
C LEU A 112 1.95 -18.49 -33.30
N ARG A 113 3.11 -18.72 -32.67
CA ARG A 113 3.76 -17.77 -31.77
C ARG A 113 3.98 -16.42 -32.45
N ARG A 114 4.54 -16.40 -33.66
CA ARG A 114 4.77 -15.16 -34.44
C ARG A 114 3.45 -14.43 -34.72
N THR A 115 2.41 -15.17 -35.08
CA THR A 115 1.07 -14.60 -35.34
C THR A 115 0.47 -13.97 -34.07
N LEU A 116 0.67 -14.60 -32.91
CA LEU A 116 0.19 -14.12 -31.62
C LEU A 116 1.04 -13.00 -31.00
N SER A 117 2.28 -12.80 -31.48
CA SER A 117 3.21 -11.77 -30.96
C SER A 117 2.94 -10.36 -31.50
N ARG A 118 1.94 -10.20 -32.39
CA ARG A 118 1.61 -8.90 -33.01
C ARG A 118 1.16 -7.88 -31.95
N SER A 119 1.63 -6.64 -32.08
CA SER A 119 1.34 -5.55 -31.15
C SER A 119 -0.13 -5.09 -31.22
N LYS A 120 -0.74 -5.09 -32.41
CA LYS A 120 -2.14 -4.71 -32.63
C LYS A 120 -2.99 -5.92 -33.00
N ASN A 121 -4.06 -6.15 -32.23
CA ASN A 121 -5.10 -7.15 -32.45
C ASN A 121 -4.57 -8.54 -32.86
N PRO A 122 -3.76 -9.21 -32.02
CA PRO A 122 -3.38 -10.60 -32.28
C PRO A 122 -4.65 -11.47 -32.36
N PRO A 123 -4.72 -12.43 -33.31
CA PRO A 123 -5.91 -13.27 -33.53
C PRO A 123 -6.00 -14.40 -32.50
N VAL A 124 -5.99 -14.05 -31.20
CA VAL A 124 -6.01 -15.00 -30.09
C VAL A 124 -7.29 -15.83 -30.11
N ASP A 125 -8.44 -15.20 -30.31
CA ASP A 125 -9.74 -15.88 -30.34
C ASP A 125 -9.85 -16.85 -31.52
N GLU A 126 -9.26 -16.53 -32.67
CA GLU A 126 -9.23 -17.43 -33.83
C GLU A 126 -8.43 -18.70 -33.53
N VAL A 127 -7.27 -18.57 -32.86
CA VAL A 127 -6.45 -19.71 -32.42
C VAL A 127 -7.19 -20.57 -31.40
N ILE A 128 -7.92 -19.95 -30.46
CA ILE A 128 -8.77 -20.65 -29.49
C ILE A 128 -9.89 -21.42 -30.19
N GLN A 129 -10.65 -20.76 -31.07
CA GLN A 129 -11.77 -21.37 -31.81
C GLN A 129 -11.32 -22.51 -32.73
N SER A 130 -10.09 -22.43 -33.25
CA SER A 130 -9.47 -23.47 -34.09
C SER A 130 -9.05 -24.71 -33.29
N GLY A 131 -9.16 -24.71 -31.95
CA GLY A 131 -8.76 -25.83 -31.09
C GLY A 131 -7.25 -26.01 -30.92
N LEU A 132 -6.45 -25.09 -31.45
CA LEU A 132 -4.99 -25.17 -31.46
C LEU A 132 -4.36 -25.01 -30.08
N VAL A 133 -5.09 -24.47 -29.10
CA VAL A 133 -4.67 -24.43 -27.69
C VAL A 133 -4.38 -25.84 -27.16
N ASN A 134 -5.22 -26.82 -27.48
CA ASN A 134 -4.99 -28.21 -27.05
C ASN A 134 -3.71 -28.79 -27.66
N ALA A 135 -3.41 -28.46 -28.92
CA ALA A 135 -2.18 -28.89 -29.57
C ALA A 135 -0.95 -28.24 -28.92
N LEU A 136 -1.03 -26.95 -28.55
CA LEU A 136 0.01 -26.25 -27.81
C LEU A 136 0.27 -26.88 -26.43
N VAL A 137 -0.80 -27.23 -25.70
CA VAL A 137 -0.66 -27.91 -24.39
C VAL A 137 -0.01 -29.29 -24.54
N GLN A 138 -0.43 -30.08 -25.54
CA GLN A 138 0.19 -31.38 -25.83
C GLN A 138 1.67 -31.25 -26.22
N ALA A 139 2.02 -30.19 -26.95
CA ALA A 139 3.39 -29.91 -27.35
C ALA A 139 4.35 -29.67 -26.16
N LEU A 140 3.84 -29.20 -25.01
CA LEU A 140 4.64 -29.06 -23.80
C LEU A 140 5.18 -30.41 -23.26
N ALA A 141 4.51 -31.52 -23.58
CA ALA A 141 4.96 -32.85 -23.18
C ALA A 141 6.03 -33.45 -24.11
N VAL A 142 6.15 -32.97 -25.35
CA VAL A 142 7.10 -33.49 -26.35
C VAL A 142 8.53 -33.36 -25.84
N GLU A 143 9.32 -34.43 -25.89
CA GLU A 143 10.73 -34.45 -25.43
C GLU A 143 11.69 -33.70 -26.36
N ASP A 144 11.35 -32.45 -26.67
CA ASP A 144 12.13 -31.56 -27.49
C ASP A 144 12.00 -30.11 -27.00
N ASP A 145 13.09 -29.55 -26.50
CA ASP A 145 13.08 -28.21 -25.90
C ASP A 145 12.64 -27.11 -26.87
N LYS A 146 12.94 -27.24 -28.17
CA LYS A 146 12.54 -26.23 -29.15
C LYS A 146 11.03 -26.28 -29.41
N VAL A 147 10.43 -27.47 -29.52
CA VAL A 147 8.96 -27.62 -29.61
C VAL A 147 8.30 -27.03 -28.36
N ARG A 148 8.79 -27.40 -27.17
CA ARG A 148 8.28 -26.90 -25.89
C ARG A 148 8.39 -25.39 -25.77
N PHE A 149 9.50 -24.81 -26.23
CA PHE A 149 9.75 -23.37 -26.18
C PHE A 149 8.77 -22.59 -27.05
N GLU A 150 8.59 -22.99 -28.32
CA GLU A 150 7.62 -22.34 -29.23
C GLU A 150 6.19 -22.46 -28.69
N ALA A 151 5.83 -23.63 -28.16
CA ALA A 151 4.52 -23.86 -27.57
C ALA A 151 4.29 -23.02 -26.30
N ALA A 152 5.27 -22.98 -25.38
CA ALA A 152 5.19 -22.18 -24.16
C ALA A 152 5.10 -20.68 -24.46
N TRP A 153 5.82 -20.18 -25.46
CA TRP A 153 5.73 -18.77 -25.87
C TRP A 153 4.38 -18.45 -26.51
N ALA A 154 3.87 -19.29 -27.42
CA ALA A 154 2.53 -19.10 -27.97
C ALA A 154 1.46 -19.07 -26.85
N LEU A 155 1.53 -19.99 -25.88
CA LEU A 155 0.65 -19.99 -24.71
C LEU A 155 0.82 -18.73 -23.87
N THR A 156 2.04 -18.24 -23.66
CA THR A 156 2.31 -16.98 -22.94
C THR A 156 1.59 -15.80 -23.57
N ASN A 157 1.59 -15.73 -24.91
CA ASN A 157 0.88 -14.67 -25.63
C ASN A 157 -0.64 -14.79 -25.49
N ILE A 158 -1.19 -16.02 -25.47
CA ILE A 158 -2.62 -16.26 -25.21
C ILE A 158 -3.00 -15.81 -23.79
N VAL A 159 -2.26 -16.25 -22.76
CA VAL A 159 -2.57 -15.89 -21.36
C VAL A 159 -2.27 -14.43 -21.01
N SER A 160 -1.53 -13.72 -21.86
CA SER A 160 -1.35 -12.26 -21.74
C SER A 160 -2.56 -11.44 -22.21
N GLY A 161 -3.57 -12.11 -22.79
CA GLY A 161 -4.78 -11.51 -23.35
C GLY A 161 -5.88 -11.22 -22.33
N THR A 162 -7.14 -11.32 -22.75
CA THR A 162 -8.30 -11.14 -21.86
C THR A 162 -8.40 -12.28 -20.82
N SER A 163 -9.25 -12.11 -19.81
CA SER A 163 -9.48 -13.16 -18.82
C SER A 163 -10.10 -14.41 -19.45
N GLU A 164 -11.00 -14.26 -20.43
CA GLU A 164 -11.59 -15.38 -21.18
C GLU A 164 -10.51 -16.16 -21.96
N GLN A 165 -9.56 -15.46 -22.59
CA GLN A 165 -8.45 -16.08 -23.31
C GLN A 165 -7.50 -16.82 -22.36
N THR A 166 -7.29 -16.27 -21.16
CA THR A 166 -6.48 -16.90 -20.11
C THR A 166 -7.16 -18.17 -19.60
N VAL A 167 -8.45 -18.08 -19.29
CA VAL A 167 -9.28 -19.22 -18.86
C VAL A 167 -9.30 -20.32 -19.92
N ALA A 168 -9.43 -19.99 -21.21
CA ALA A 168 -9.39 -20.98 -22.28
C ALA A 168 -8.09 -21.81 -22.30
N ALA A 169 -6.93 -21.17 -22.05
CA ALA A 169 -5.66 -21.88 -21.94
C ALA A 169 -5.57 -22.74 -20.66
N VAL A 170 -6.11 -22.24 -19.55
CA VAL A 170 -6.16 -22.97 -18.27
C VAL A 170 -7.08 -24.20 -18.37
N GLU A 171 -8.27 -24.06 -18.95
CA GLU A 171 -9.23 -25.15 -19.17
C GLU A 171 -8.70 -26.21 -20.13
N ALA A 172 -7.86 -25.81 -21.10
CA ALA A 172 -7.14 -26.74 -21.96
C ALA A 172 -6.01 -27.51 -21.24
N GLY A 173 -5.73 -27.20 -19.97
CA GLY A 173 -4.75 -27.90 -19.14
C GLY A 173 -3.33 -27.36 -19.20
N ALA A 174 -3.13 -26.10 -19.61
CA ALA A 174 -1.78 -25.53 -19.78
C ALA A 174 -1.01 -25.36 -18.46
N THR A 175 -1.68 -25.09 -17.35
CA THR A 175 -1.06 -24.62 -16.10
C THR A 175 -0.05 -25.60 -15.51
N LEU A 176 -0.43 -26.86 -15.29
CA LEU A 176 0.44 -27.84 -14.64
C LEU A 176 1.72 -28.14 -15.46
N PRO A 177 1.65 -28.38 -16.79
CA PRO A 177 2.86 -28.48 -17.62
C PRO A 177 3.75 -27.24 -17.57
N LEU A 178 3.16 -26.04 -17.64
CA LEU A 178 3.93 -24.78 -17.57
C LEU A 178 4.64 -24.63 -16.21
N VAL A 179 3.96 -24.93 -15.09
CA VAL A 179 4.58 -24.92 -13.76
C VAL A 179 5.77 -25.88 -13.69
N LYS A 180 5.63 -27.11 -14.23
CA LYS A 180 6.75 -28.07 -14.29
C LYS A 180 7.92 -27.56 -15.13
N LEU A 181 7.64 -26.92 -16.27
CA LEU A 181 8.67 -26.41 -17.17
C LEU A 181 9.48 -25.25 -16.59
N THR A 182 9.00 -24.54 -15.57
CA THR A 182 9.81 -23.56 -14.83
C THR A 182 11.06 -24.18 -14.20
N GLN A 183 11.07 -25.50 -13.99
CA GLN A 183 12.20 -26.25 -13.45
C GLN A 183 13.07 -26.90 -14.54
N SER A 184 12.88 -26.54 -15.81
CA SER A 184 13.68 -27.07 -16.91
C SER A 184 15.17 -26.79 -16.70
N SER A 185 16.01 -27.73 -17.14
CA SER A 185 17.46 -27.53 -17.23
C SER A 185 17.84 -26.52 -18.31
N ASN A 186 16.92 -26.24 -19.25
CA ASN A 186 17.08 -25.21 -20.27
C ASN A 186 16.59 -23.86 -19.73
N PRO A 187 17.48 -22.88 -19.48
CA PRO A 187 17.11 -21.61 -18.85
C PRO A 187 16.07 -20.82 -19.64
N ALA A 188 16.20 -20.76 -20.97
CA ALA A 188 15.27 -20.02 -21.82
C ALA A 188 13.85 -20.61 -21.76
N LEU A 189 13.74 -21.94 -21.74
CA LEU A 189 12.46 -22.63 -21.58
C LEU A 189 11.86 -22.42 -20.18
N ALA A 190 12.70 -22.48 -19.14
CA ALA A 190 12.29 -22.23 -17.76
C ALA A 190 11.74 -20.80 -17.58
N GLU A 191 12.44 -19.80 -18.11
CA GLU A 191 11.99 -18.40 -18.08
C GLU A 191 10.70 -18.20 -18.88
N GLN A 192 10.60 -18.77 -20.09
CA GLN A 192 9.40 -18.64 -20.91
C GLN A 192 8.17 -19.26 -20.24
N ALA A 193 8.34 -20.42 -19.59
CA ALA A 193 7.28 -21.05 -18.82
C ALA A 193 6.90 -20.23 -17.57
N LEU A 194 7.89 -19.66 -16.88
CA LEU A 194 7.67 -18.77 -15.73
C LEU A 194 6.86 -17.53 -16.12
N TRP A 195 7.13 -16.95 -17.29
CA TRP A 195 6.37 -15.82 -17.81
C TRP A 195 4.89 -16.18 -18.02
N ALA A 196 4.60 -17.35 -18.60
CA ALA A 196 3.24 -17.85 -18.75
C ALA A 196 2.54 -18.02 -17.38
N VAL A 197 3.22 -18.66 -16.42
CA VAL A 197 2.71 -18.87 -15.06
C VAL A 197 2.42 -17.54 -14.37
N ALA A 198 3.29 -16.55 -14.51
CA ALA A 198 3.11 -15.22 -13.94
C ALA A 198 1.91 -14.48 -14.55
N ASN A 199 1.66 -14.60 -15.85
CA ASN A 199 0.44 -14.07 -16.49
C ASN A 199 -0.83 -14.74 -15.98
N ILE A 200 -0.83 -16.07 -15.81
CA ILE A 200 -1.98 -16.83 -15.28
C ILE A 200 -2.26 -16.40 -13.84
N ALA A 201 -1.24 -16.35 -12.98
CA ALA A 201 -1.39 -15.94 -11.58
C ALA A 201 -1.80 -14.46 -11.44
N GLY A 202 -1.43 -13.62 -12.41
CA GLY A 202 -1.76 -12.20 -12.44
C GLY A 202 -3.16 -11.85 -12.93
N ASP A 203 -3.89 -12.80 -13.54
CA ASP A 203 -5.22 -12.54 -14.12
C ASP A 203 -6.31 -12.36 -13.06
N SER A 204 -6.39 -13.29 -12.11
CA SER A 204 -7.43 -13.29 -11.09
C SER A 204 -7.03 -14.10 -9.86
N ALA A 205 -7.74 -13.87 -8.74
CA ALA A 205 -7.53 -14.63 -7.51
C ALA A 205 -7.75 -16.14 -7.72
N GLN A 206 -8.75 -16.50 -8.53
CA GLN A 206 -9.09 -17.90 -8.86
C GLN A 206 -7.95 -18.56 -9.64
N LEU A 207 -7.39 -17.90 -10.65
CA LEU A 207 -6.30 -18.47 -11.44
C LEU A 207 -4.98 -18.49 -10.66
N ARG A 208 -4.73 -17.50 -9.79
CA ARG A 208 -3.64 -17.56 -8.80
C ARG A 208 -3.77 -18.80 -7.92
N ASP A 209 -4.95 -19.06 -7.36
CA ASP A 209 -5.18 -20.20 -6.48
C ASP A 209 -5.01 -21.53 -7.24
N TYR A 210 -5.42 -21.58 -8.51
CA TYR A 210 -5.16 -22.73 -9.36
C TYR A 210 -3.66 -22.95 -9.64
N VAL A 211 -2.86 -21.88 -9.80
CA VAL A 211 -1.40 -21.98 -9.88
C VAL A 211 -0.82 -22.54 -8.58
N ILE A 212 -1.35 -22.15 -7.42
CA ILE A 212 -0.97 -22.71 -6.11
C ILE A 212 -1.28 -24.21 -6.07
N GLU A 213 -2.49 -24.63 -6.46
CA GLU A 213 -2.89 -26.05 -6.52
C GLU A 213 -1.99 -26.88 -7.46
N CYS A 214 -1.43 -26.26 -8.50
CA CYS A 214 -0.48 -26.88 -9.42
C CYS A 214 0.96 -26.98 -8.88
N ASN A 215 1.20 -26.72 -7.58
CA ASN A 215 2.53 -26.61 -6.95
C ASN A 215 3.38 -25.44 -7.49
N GLY A 216 2.71 -24.34 -7.87
CA GLY A 216 3.38 -23.13 -8.36
C GLY A 216 4.29 -22.49 -7.31
N VAL A 217 3.92 -22.55 -6.03
CA VAL A 217 4.71 -21.95 -4.94
C VAL A 217 6.05 -22.68 -4.79
N GLU A 218 6.02 -24.02 -4.79
CA GLU A 218 7.20 -24.88 -4.71
C GLU A 218 8.14 -24.63 -5.89
N ALA A 219 7.58 -24.50 -7.09
CA ALA A 219 8.35 -24.18 -8.29
C ALA A 219 9.04 -22.81 -8.19
N LEU A 220 8.32 -21.78 -7.74
CA LEU A 220 8.87 -20.44 -7.51
C LEU A 220 9.97 -20.44 -6.44
N MET A 221 9.78 -21.18 -5.34
CA MET A 221 10.78 -21.28 -4.27
C MET A 221 12.04 -22.03 -4.71
N SER A 222 11.92 -23.05 -5.55
CA SER A 222 13.08 -23.72 -6.16
C SER A 222 13.93 -22.76 -7.02
N LEU A 223 13.28 -21.83 -7.75
CA LEU A 223 13.99 -20.78 -8.47
C LEU A 223 14.69 -19.79 -7.53
N VAL A 224 14.03 -19.43 -6.41
CA VAL A 224 14.62 -18.57 -5.38
C VAL A 224 15.86 -19.22 -4.72
N ASP A 225 15.87 -20.53 -4.53
CA ASP A 225 17.02 -21.23 -3.94
C ASP A 225 18.27 -21.21 -4.81
N ARG A 226 18.11 -20.94 -6.12
CA ARG A 226 19.20 -20.77 -7.08
C ARG A 226 19.25 -19.36 -7.68
N LEU A 227 18.66 -18.37 -7.00
CA LEU A 227 18.51 -16.99 -7.49
C LEU A 227 19.81 -16.40 -8.03
N ASP A 228 20.93 -16.58 -7.32
CA ASP A 228 22.25 -16.04 -7.69
C ASP A 228 22.83 -16.65 -8.98
N SER A 229 22.26 -17.77 -9.46
CA SER A 229 22.66 -18.44 -10.70
C SER A 229 21.72 -18.17 -11.87
N LEU A 230 20.60 -17.47 -11.63
CA LEU A 230 19.65 -17.14 -12.68
C LEU A 230 20.17 -15.98 -13.54
N GLU A 231 19.85 -16.01 -14.82
CA GLU A 231 19.99 -14.82 -15.66
C GLU A 231 19.10 -13.71 -15.10
N VAL A 232 19.57 -12.46 -15.22
CA VAL A 232 18.86 -11.29 -14.66
C VAL A 232 17.45 -11.15 -15.24
N SER A 233 17.23 -11.52 -16.51
CA SER A 233 15.90 -11.56 -17.14
C SER A 233 14.96 -12.49 -16.39
N CYS A 234 15.40 -13.73 -16.12
CA CYS A 234 14.64 -14.70 -15.35
C CYS A 234 14.41 -14.24 -13.90
N ALA A 235 15.38 -13.59 -13.26
CA ALA A 235 15.22 -13.03 -11.92
C ALA A 235 14.16 -11.92 -11.88
N ARG A 236 14.11 -11.05 -12.91
CA ARG A 236 13.05 -10.03 -13.06
C ARG A 236 11.68 -10.67 -13.23
N THR A 237 11.57 -11.69 -14.08
CA THR A 237 10.32 -12.44 -14.29
C THR A 237 9.88 -13.15 -13.00
N LEU A 238 10.83 -13.69 -12.21
CA LEU A 238 10.55 -14.29 -10.91
C LEU A 238 10.01 -13.28 -9.90
N ALA A 239 10.65 -12.12 -9.75
CA ALA A 239 10.17 -11.07 -8.86
C ALA A 239 8.76 -10.58 -9.26
N TRP A 240 8.51 -10.43 -10.56
CA TRP A 240 7.19 -10.10 -11.08
C TRP A 240 6.15 -11.21 -10.80
N ALA A 241 6.52 -12.48 -10.93
CA ALA A 241 5.66 -13.61 -10.56
C ALA A 241 5.26 -13.55 -9.07
N PHE A 242 6.22 -13.31 -8.17
CA PHE A 242 5.95 -13.12 -6.74
C PHE A 242 4.99 -11.94 -6.48
N SER A 243 5.15 -10.84 -7.23
CA SER A 243 4.24 -9.69 -7.16
C SER A 243 2.81 -10.08 -7.53
N ASN A 244 2.62 -10.83 -8.62
CA ASN A 244 1.30 -11.31 -9.04
C ASN A 244 0.69 -12.31 -8.04
N MET A 245 1.50 -13.18 -7.43
CA MET A 245 1.04 -14.10 -6.38
C MET A 245 0.52 -13.37 -5.13
N CYS A 246 1.06 -12.19 -4.80
CA CYS A 246 0.65 -11.42 -3.62
C CYS A 246 -0.48 -10.41 -3.89
N ARG A 247 -0.74 -10.04 -5.15
CA ARG A 247 -1.53 -8.85 -5.54
C ARG A 247 -3.01 -8.89 -5.18
N HIS A 248 -3.69 -10.01 -5.44
CA HIS A 248 -5.15 -10.06 -5.34
C HIS A 248 -5.60 -10.17 -3.87
N LYS A 249 -6.56 -9.34 -3.47
CA LYS A 249 -7.08 -9.26 -2.10
C LYS A 249 -8.48 -9.84 -1.85
N ASN A 250 -9.19 -10.20 -2.91
CA ASN A 250 -10.56 -10.71 -2.82
C ASN A 250 -10.70 -12.04 -3.59
N PRO A 251 -10.36 -13.19 -2.96
CA PRO A 251 -9.67 -13.31 -1.68
C PRO A 251 -8.14 -13.13 -1.79
N HIS A 252 -7.49 -12.86 -0.66
CA HIS A 252 -6.04 -13.01 -0.52
C HIS A 252 -5.60 -14.45 -0.76
N ALA A 253 -4.34 -14.65 -1.14
CA ALA A 253 -3.74 -15.98 -1.11
C ALA A 253 -3.74 -16.52 0.34
N PRO A 254 -3.82 -17.85 0.55
CA PRO A 254 -3.81 -18.42 1.89
C PRO A 254 -2.61 -17.95 2.71
N LEU A 255 -2.81 -17.66 4.01
CA LEU A 255 -1.75 -17.13 4.87
C LEU A 255 -0.50 -18.03 4.91
N ALA A 256 -0.69 -19.36 4.87
CA ALA A 256 0.41 -20.32 4.80
C ALA A 256 1.25 -20.15 3.51
N VAL A 257 0.62 -19.85 2.39
CA VAL A 257 1.30 -19.56 1.11
C VAL A 257 2.05 -18.24 1.21
N LEU A 258 1.40 -17.19 1.73
CA LEU A 258 2.04 -15.88 1.91
C LEU A 258 3.25 -15.96 2.84
N SER A 259 3.22 -16.82 3.85
CA SER A 259 4.36 -17.06 4.75
C SER A 259 5.55 -17.71 4.02
N VAL A 260 5.31 -18.62 3.07
CA VAL A 260 6.38 -19.19 2.24
C VAL A 260 6.92 -18.12 1.28
N LEU A 261 6.02 -17.38 0.61
CA LEU A 261 6.41 -16.33 -0.32
C LEU A 261 7.18 -15.19 0.36
N SER A 262 6.84 -14.82 1.60
CA SER A 262 7.55 -13.76 2.33
C SER A 262 9.02 -14.13 2.61
N ASN A 263 9.32 -15.41 2.86
CA ASN A 263 10.69 -15.90 2.99
C ASN A 263 11.45 -15.83 1.66
N GLY A 264 10.77 -16.11 0.54
CA GLY A 264 11.36 -15.94 -0.79
C GLY A 264 11.65 -14.47 -1.10
N LEU A 265 10.70 -13.58 -0.80
CA LEU A 265 10.85 -12.13 -0.96
C LEU A 265 12.04 -11.56 -0.19
N ALA A 266 12.37 -12.11 0.98
CA ALA A 266 13.55 -11.71 1.75
C ALA A 266 14.87 -11.91 0.99
N LYS A 267 14.97 -12.93 0.12
CA LYS A 267 16.12 -13.11 -0.77
C LYS A 267 16.03 -12.20 -2.00
N ILE A 268 14.86 -12.14 -2.66
CA ILE A 268 14.67 -11.38 -3.90
C ILE A 268 14.87 -9.87 -3.69
N VAL A 269 14.40 -9.32 -2.57
CA VAL A 269 14.51 -7.88 -2.27
C VAL A 269 15.97 -7.41 -2.08
N ALA A 270 16.88 -8.35 -1.78
CA ALA A 270 18.30 -8.07 -1.60
C ALA A 270 19.11 -8.11 -2.91
N HIS A 271 18.48 -8.43 -4.05
CA HIS A 271 19.15 -8.60 -5.33
C HIS A 271 19.79 -7.29 -5.87
N GLU A 272 20.86 -7.40 -6.65
CA GLU A 272 21.61 -6.24 -7.16
C GLU A 272 20.90 -5.48 -8.30
N ASP A 273 20.07 -6.18 -9.08
CA ASP A 273 19.27 -5.57 -10.14
C ASP A 273 18.13 -4.69 -9.60
N LYS A 274 18.03 -3.47 -10.13
CA LYS A 274 17.04 -2.47 -9.69
C LYS A 274 15.59 -2.90 -9.98
N GLN A 275 15.33 -3.52 -11.13
CA GLN A 275 13.98 -3.94 -11.51
C GLN A 275 13.52 -5.10 -10.64
N VAL A 276 14.40 -6.06 -10.34
CA VAL A 276 14.13 -7.16 -9.40
C VAL A 276 13.71 -6.61 -8.03
N ARG A 277 14.48 -5.66 -7.47
CA ARG A 277 14.12 -5.02 -6.19
C ARG A 277 12.80 -4.28 -6.25
N GLN A 278 12.51 -3.60 -7.36
CA GLN A 278 11.27 -2.84 -7.52
C GLN A 278 10.04 -3.75 -7.54
N ASP A 279 10.07 -4.83 -8.34
CA ASP A 279 8.98 -5.80 -8.42
C ASP A 279 8.81 -6.53 -7.08
N ALA A 280 9.91 -6.85 -6.37
CA ALA A 280 9.86 -7.41 -5.03
C ALA A 280 9.27 -6.43 -4.00
N CYS A 281 9.61 -5.14 -4.06
CA CYS A 281 9.04 -4.13 -3.17
C CYS A 281 7.53 -3.96 -3.40
N TRP A 282 7.07 -4.01 -4.66
CA TRP A 282 5.63 -4.07 -4.96
C TRP A 282 4.98 -5.32 -4.37
N ALA A 283 5.61 -6.49 -4.51
CA ALA A 283 5.12 -7.72 -3.90
C ALA A 283 4.96 -7.60 -2.37
N ILE A 284 5.93 -7.00 -1.68
CA ILE A 284 5.86 -6.74 -0.24
C ILE A 284 4.74 -5.72 0.08
N SER A 285 4.49 -4.75 -0.80
CA SER A 285 3.38 -3.80 -0.62
C SER A 285 2.01 -4.50 -0.66
N TYR A 286 1.85 -5.51 -1.53
CA TYR A 286 0.64 -6.32 -1.56
C TYR A 286 0.56 -7.30 -0.38
N LEU A 287 1.69 -7.89 0.01
CA LEU A 287 1.79 -8.71 1.22
C LEU A 287 1.34 -7.95 2.48
N THR A 288 1.56 -6.63 2.54
CA THR A 288 1.18 -5.79 3.68
C THR A 288 -0.21 -5.14 3.56
N ASP A 289 -0.94 -5.31 2.44
CA ASP A 289 -2.33 -4.80 2.30
C ASP A 289 -3.33 -5.87 2.77
N GLY A 290 -3.38 -6.18 4.08
CA GLY A 290 -4.21 -7.27 4.60
C GLY A 290 -4.45 -7.21 6.12
N PRO A 291 -4.99 -8.27 6.73
CA PRO A 291 -5.16 -8.35 8.19
C PRO A 291 -3.81 -8.43 8.91
N ASP A 292 -3.81 -8.17 10.21
CA ASP A 292 -2.60 -8.09 11.05
C ASP A 292 -1.68 -9.30 10.92
N GLU A 293 -2.22 -10.53 10.86
CA GLU A 293 -1.41 -11.74 10.74
C GLU A 293 -0.64 -11.79 9.41
N GLN A 294 -1.23 -11.23 8.35
CA GLN A 294 -0.60 -11.11 7.05
C GLN A 294 0.47 -10.01 7.05
N ILE A 295 0.17 -8.84 7.61
CA ILE A 295 1.12 -7.73 7.74
C ILE A 295 2.36 -8.17 8.54
N ALA A 296 2.16 -8.93 9.62
CA ALA A 296 3.23 -9.45 10.46
C ALA A 296 4.23 -10.36 9.71
N LEU A 297 3.86 -10.91 8.55
CA LEU A 297 4.79 -11.67 7.71
C LEU A 297 5.95 -10.82 7.20
N ALA A 298 5.74 -9.53 6.92
CA ALA A 298 6.82 -8.64 6.49
C ALA A 298 7.83 -8.37 7.63
N LYS A 299 7.35 -8.32 8.87
CA LYS A 299 8.22 -8.22 10.05
C LYS A 299 9.04 -9.49 10.26
N THR A 300 8.38 -10.65 10.22
CA THR A 300 9.01 -11.94 10.53
C THR A 300 9.94 -12.46 9.44
N SER A 301 9.72 -12.10 8.16
CA SER A 301 10.59 -12.50 7.07
C SER A 301 11.87 -11.67 6.94
N GLY A 302 11.98 -10.53 7.66
CA GLY A 302 13.18 -9.68 7.61
C GLY A 302 13.31 -8.81 6.36
N VAL A 303 12.21 -8.55 5.64
CA VAL A 303 12.23 -7.67 4.45
C VAL A 303 12.37 -6.19 4.79
N LEU A 304 11.89 -5.75 5.96
CA LEU A 304 11.77 -4.32 6.31
C LEU A 304 13.08 -3.51 6.29
N PRO A 305 14.25 -4.03 6.72
CA PRO A 305 15.51 -3.29 6.60
C PRO A 305 15.89 -2.93 5.15
N HIS A 306 15.46 -3.71 4.17
CA HIS A 306 15.67 -3.40 2.75
C HIS A 306 14.70 -2.28 2.29
N VAL A 307 13.45 -2.35 2.74
CA VAL A 307 12.41 -1.35 2.44
C VAL A 307 12.83 0.05 2.91
N ILE A 308 13.43 0.16 4.10
CA ILE A 308 13.92 1.46 4.60
C ILE A 308 15.03 2.02 3.73
N LYS A 309 15.99 1.19 3.30
CA LYS A 309 17.09 1.63 2.41
C LYS A 309 16.57 2.17 1.07
N PHE A 310 15.41 1.71 0.62
CA PHE A 310 14.80 2.16 -0.63
C PHE A 310 14.21 3.58 -0.56
N LEU A 311 13.98 4.13 0.63
CA LEU A 311 13.54 5.53 0.78
C LEU A 311 14.60 6.51 0.28
N SER A 312 15.88 6.12 0.29
CA SER A 312 16.98 6.94 -0.22
C SER A 312 17.27 6.73 -1.72
N ASP A 313 16.55 5.84 -2.42
CA ASP A 313 16.72 5.56 -3.86
C ASP A 313 15.86 6.53 -4.72
N SER A 314 15.61 6.21 -5.98
CA SER A 314 14.77 6.99 -6.92
C SER A 314 13.28 6.94 -6.56
N ASP A 315 12.53 7.97 -6.96
CA ASP A 315 11.07 8.10 -6.72
C ASP A 315 10.26 6.85 -7.13
N ALA A 316 10.68 6.15 -8.19
CA ALA A 316 10.05 4.91 -8.66
C ALA A 316 10.13 3.74 -7.65
N MET A 317 11.14 3.74 -6.78
CA MET A 317 11.33 2.78 -5.69
C MET A 317 10.73 3.30 -4.37
N VAL A 318 10.78 4.60 -4.15
CA VAL A 318 10.21 5.25 -2.96
C VAL A 318 8.71 4.96 -2.82
N ALA A 319 7.96 5.02 -3.92
CA ALA A 319 6.51 4.81 -3.89
C ALA A 319 6.09 3.45 -3.30
N PRO A 320 6.57 2.28 -3.80
CA PRO A 320 6.27 1.00 -3.17
C PRO A 320 6.85 0.88 -1.75
N ALA A 321 8.01 1.49 -1.46
CA ALA A 321 8.60 1.44 -0.11
C ALA A 321 7.73 2.17 0.93
N LEU A 322 7.31 3.40 0.64
CA LEU A 322 6.35 4.14 1.48
C LEU A 322 5.03 3.39 1.61
N ARG A 323 4.57 2.73 0.54
CA ARG A 323 3.35 1.92 0.60
C ARG A 323 3.47 0.78 1.59
N VAL A 324 4.59 0.05 1.61
CA VAL A 324 4.85 -1.02 2.59
C VAL A 324 4.77 -0.47 4.01
N LEU A 325 5.47 0.62 4.30
CA LEU A 325 5.54 1.21 5.65
C LEU A 325 4.20 1.79 6.09
N GLY A 326 3.47 2.42 5.18
CA GLY A 326 2.13 2.94 5.43
C GLY A 326 1.14 1.81 5.71
N ASN A 327 1.18 0.73 4.92
CA ASN A 327 0.37 -0.47 5.12
C ASN A 327 0.68 -1.13 6.48
N MET A 328 1.96 -1.30 6.83
CA MET A 328 2.39 -1.77 8.15
C MET A 328 1.77 -0.96 9.29
N SER A 329 1.69 0.37 9.12
CA SER A 329 1.15 1.28 10.13
C SER A 329 -0.39 1.28 10.21
N THR A 330 -1.08 0.58 9.29
CA THR A 330 -2.54 0.37 9.39
C THR A 330 -2.93 -0.80 10.28
N GLY A 331 -1.98 -1.70 10.60
CA GLY A 331 -2.21 -2.82 11.50
C GLY A 331 -2.30 -2.40 12.96
N ASN A 332 -2.16 -3.35 13.90
CA ASN A 332 -2.10 -3.05 15.33
C ASN A 332 -0.88 -2.19 15.75
N ASP A 333 -0.90 -1.74 17.00
CA ASP A 333 0.13 -0.86 17.57
C ASP A 333 1.53 -1.48 17.56
N GLU A 334 1.67 -2.81 17.64
CA GLU A 334 2.98 -3.47 17.59
C GLU A 334 3.61 -3.41 16.18
N LEU A 335 2.78 -3.47 15.14
CA LEU A 335 3.19 -3.32 13.75
C LEU A 335 3.56 -1.87 13.43
N THR A 336 2.76 -0.91 13.92
CA THR A 336 3.09 0.52 13.85
C THR A 336 4.40 0.82 14.59
N GLN A 337 4.61 0.23 15.78
CA GLN A 337 5.84 0.42 16.54
C GLN A 337 7.06 -0.11 15.78
N CYS A 338 6.92 -1.23 15.05
CA CYS A 338 7.98 -1.75 14.19
C CYS A 338 8.43 -0.72 13.14
N VAL A 339 7.50 0.07 12.57
CA VAL A 339 7.82 1.12 11.59
C VAL A 339 8.56 2.29 12.26
N VAL A 340 8.18 2.66 13.47
CA VAL A 340 8.87 3.70 14.26
C VAL A 340 10.29 3.25 14.64
N ASP A 341 10.45 2.00 15.10
CA ASP A 341 11.74 1.44 15.52
C ASP A 341 12.76 1.32 14.38
N LEU A 342 12.26 1.22 13.14
CA LEU A 342 13.06 1.23 11.91
C LEU A 342 13.64 2.60 11.54
N LYS A 343 13.41 3.63 12.36
CA LYS A 343 13.85 5.02 12.10
C LYS A 343 13.25 5.64 10.84
N THR A 344 12.07 5.16 10.46
CA THR A 344 11.33 5.68 9.30
C THR A 344 11.04 7.18 9.40
N LEU A 345 10.79 7.68 10.62
CA LEU A 345 10.47 9.08 10.87
C LEU A 345 11.62 10.02 10.47
N ASP A 346 12.87 9.58 10.63
CA ASP A 346 14.06 10.36 10.30
C ASP A 346 14.18 10.64 8.78
N GLU A 347 13.53 9.83 7.95
CA GLU A 347 13.56 9.93 6.48
C GLU A 347 12.44 10.80 5.90
N ILE A 348 11.37 11.10 6.66
CA ILE A 348 10.15 11.75 6.12
C ILE A 348 10.45 13.15 5.57
N ILE A 349 11.11 14.00 6.37
CA ILE A 349 11.44 15.37 5.97
C ILE A 349 12.46 15.36 4.82
N PRO A 350 13.62 14.69 4.92
CA PRO A 350 14.59 14.61 3.81
C PRO A 350 13.98 14.12 2.50
N LEU A 351 13.08 13.13 2.57
CA LEU A 351 12.40 12.60 1.41
C LEU A 351 11.46 13.62 0.77
N SER A 352 10.70 14.34 1.59
CA SER A 352 9.78 15.38 1.12
C SER A 352 10.50 16.58 0.49
N GLU A 353 11.67 16.95 1.00
CA GLU A 353 12.48 18.07 0.47
C GLU A 353 13.19 17.68 -0.84
N ARG A 354 13.67 16.44 -0.93
CA ARG A 354 14.33 15.90 -2.12
C ARG A 354 13.35 15.64 -3.26
N SER A 355 12.16 15.14 -2.95
CA SER A 355 11.17 14.77 -3.97
C SER A 355 10.36 15.99 -4.40
N ARG A 356 10.24 16.19 -5.73
CA ARG A 356 9.30 17.17 -6.30
C ARG A 356 7.90 16.58 -6.53
N SER A 357 7.68 15.32 -6.12
CA SER A 357 6.46 14.58 -6.41
C SER A 357 5.42 14.78 -5.31
N THR A 358 4.27 15.37 -5.66
CA THR A 358 3.14 15.45 -4.72
C THR A 358 2.61 14.07 -4.33
N THR A 359 2.88 13.04 -5.14
CA THR A 359 2.54 11.65 -4.78
C THR A 359 3.37 11.16 -3.60
N VAL A 360 4.67 11.50 -3.56
CA VAL A 360 5.55 11.13 -2.44
C VAL A 360 5.14 11.87 -1.18
N VAL A 361 4.92 13.18 -1.26
CA VAL A 361 4.44 14.00 -0.11
C VAL A 361 3.13 13.46 0.44
N LYS A 362 2.15 13.14 -0.44
CA LYS A 362 0.89 12.51 -0.03
C LYS A 362 1.11 11.18 0.70
N GLU A 363 1.97 10.30 0.20
CA GLU A 363 2.26 9.01 0.86
C GLU A 363 3.01 9.21 2.19
N CYS A 364 3.88 10.22 2.32
CA CYS A 364 4.51 10.60 3.60
C CYS A 364 3.47 11.06 4.62
N CYS A 365 2.59 12.01 4.25
CA CYS A 365 1.50 12.45 5.13
C CYS A 365 0.58 11.31 5.51
N TRP A 366 0.31 10.41 4.57
CA TRP A 366 -0.50 9.22 4.81
C TRP A 366 0.15 8.25 5.82
N LEU A 367 1.44 7.97 5.66
CA LEU A 367 2.20 7.15 6.61
C LEU A 367 2.19 7.77 8.00
N VAL A 368 2.50 9.06 8.10
CA VAL A 368 2.52 9.79 9.37
C VAL A 368 1.14 9.77 10.04
N SER A 369 0.05 9.97 9.29
CA SER A 369 -1.29 9.96 9.86
C SER A 369 -1.68 8.59 10.45
N ASN A 370 -1.24 7.49 9.83
CA ASN A 370 -1.42 6.15 10.38
C ASN A 370 -0.61 5.91 11.67
N ILE A 371 0.61 6.45 11.76
CA ILE A 371 1.44 6.35 12.98
C ILE A 371 0.79 7.13 14.12
N ILE A 372 0.31 8.36 13.86
CA ILE A 372 -0.36 9.21 14.85
C ILE A 372 -1.68 8.57 15.34
N ALA A 373 -2.37 7.78 14.52
CA ALA A 373 -3.59 7.08 14.94
C ALA A 373 -3.34 6.02 16.04
N GLY A 374 -2.09 5.63 16.27
CA GLY A 374 -1.71 4.67 17.30
C GLY A 374 -1.60 5.27 18.70
N THR A 375 -0.74 4.68 19.53
CA THR A 375 -0.61 5.02 20.95
C THR A 375 -0.04 6.42 21.18
N GLN A 376 -0.24 6.98 22.37
CA GLN A 376 0.39 8.25 22.75
C GLN A 376 1.93 8.23 22.65
N SER A 377 2.58 7.07 22.81
CA SER A 377 4.03 6.95 22.61
C SER A 377 4.42 7.10 21.14
N GLN A 378 3.57 6.62 20.23
CA GLN A 378 3.77 6.73 18.78
C GLN A 378 3.50 8.16 18.30
N ILE A 379 2.47 8.81 18.84
CA ILE A 379 2.24 10.25 18.67
C ILE A 379 3.47 11.04 19.14
N GLN A 380 3.99 10.72 20.32
CA GLN A 380 5.17 11.40 20.86
C GLN A 380 6.39 11.22 19.96
N ALA A 381 6.60 10.04 19.38
CA ALA A 381 7.71 9.80 18.47
C ALA A 381 7.65 10.71 17.22
N VAL A 382 6.46 10.97 16.68
CA VAL A 382 6.28 11.90 15.54
C VAL A 382 6.56 13.35 15.94
N ILE A 383 6.12 13.76 17.13
CA ILE A 383 6.40 15.10 17.68
C ILE A 383 7.91 15.27 17.91
N ASP A 384 8.56 14.30 18.55
CA ASP A 384 10.00 14.34 18.86
C ASP A 384 10.86 14.34 17.60
N ALA A 385 10.37 13.74 16.50
CA ALA A 385 11.00 13.78 15.18
C ALA A 385 10.83 15.14 14.45
N GLY A 386 10.08 16.09 15.01
CA GLY A 386 9.89 17.42 14.41
C GLY A 386 9.04 17.41 13.12
N ILE A 387 8.19 16.39 12.94
CA ILE A 387 7.41 16.20 11.70
C ILE A 387 6.14 17.06 11.68
N MET A 388 5.61 17.45 12.84
CA MET A 388 4.34 18.19 12.92
C MET A 388 4.36 19.54 12.19
N PRO A 389 5.41 20.39 12.28
CA PRO A 389 5.52 21.59 11.46
C PRO A 389 5.41 21.33 9.96
N PHE A 390 6.02 20.25 9.46
CA PHE A 390 5.92 19.85 8.06
C PHE A 390 4.47 19.49 7.68
N ILE A 391 3.79 18.68 8.50
CA ILE A 391 2.39 18.31 8.28
C ILE A 391 1.48 19.55 8.26
N ILE A 392 1.70 20.50 9.17
CA ILE A 392 0.93 21.74 9.27
C ILE A 392 1.13 22.61 8.03
N GLU A 393 2.36 22.72 7.53
CA GLU A 393 2.62 23.46 6.29
C GLU A 393 1.97 22.79 5.08
N VAL A 394 2.02 21.45 4.98
CA VAL A 394 1.33 20.71 3.93
C VAL A 394 -0.20 20.92 4.00
N LEU A 395 -0.79 20.96 5.20
CA LEU A 395 -2.21 21.28 5.37
C LEU A 395 -2.54 22.70 4.89
N ARG A 396 -1.64 23.66 5.13
CA ARG A 396 -1.84 25.06 4.75
C ARG A 396 -1.75 25.29 3.25
N SER A 397 -0.75 24.74 2.58
CA SER A 397 -0.35 25.13 1.22
C SER A 397 -0.20 23.98 0.21
N GLY A 398 -0.34 22.72 0.65
CA GLY A 398 -0.25 21.56 -0.23
C GLY A 398 -1.37 21.46 -1.25
N ASP A 399 -1.23 20.56 -2.24
CA ASP A 399 -2.36 20.22 -3.10
C ASP A 399 -3.47 19.52 -2.30
N PHE A 400 -4.68 19.49 -2.85
CA PHE A 400 -5.85 18.91 -2.16
C PHE A 400 -5.61 17.50 -1.62
N LYS A 401 -4.87 16.65 -2.34
CA LYS A 401 -4.59 15.27 -1.90
C LYS A 401 -3.65 15.24 -0.71
N CYS A 402 -2.62 16.09 -0.72
CA CYS A 402 -1.69 16.22 0.39
C CYS A 402 -2.37 16.85 1.61
N GLN A 403 -3.17 17.91 1.41
CA GLN A 403 -3.96 18.55 2.46
C GLN A 403 -4.94 17.58 3.12
N PHE A 404 -5.58 16.71 2.31
CA PHE A 404 -6.50 15.70 2.84
C PHE A 404 -5.79 14.76 3.81
N GLU A 405 -4.63 14.20 3.44
CA GLU A 405 -3.87 13.30 4.32
C GLU A 405 -3.25 14.04 5.52
N ALA A 406 -2.80 15.28 5.34
CA ALA A 406 -2.32 16.12 6.44
C ALA A 406 -3.43 16.46 7.45
N SER A 407 -4.67 16.68 6.98
CA SER A 407 -5.82 16.91 7.86
C SER A 407 -6.09 15.72 8.77
N TRP A 408 -5.92 14.50 8.25
CA TRP A 408 -6.05 13.27 9.05
C TRP A 408 -4.95 13.17 10.10
N ALA A 409 -3.71 13.53 9.77
CA ALA A 409 -2.61 13.53 10.75
C ALA A 409 -2.90 14.48 11.92
N VAL A 410 -3.36 15.71 11.64
CA VAL A 410 -3.70 16.69 12.68
C VAL A 410 -4.92 16.24 13.50
N ALA A 411 -5.97 15.73 12.85
CA ALA A 411 -7.17 15.23 13.53
C ALA A 411 -6.90 14.01 14.41
N ASN A 412 -6.03 13.10 13.97
CA ASN A 412 -5.62 11.95 14.77
C ASN A 412 -4.82 12.38 16.00
N LEU A 413 -3.97 13.39 15.88
CA LEU A 413 -3.23 13.94 17.04
C LEU A 413 -4.19 14.58 18.03
N ALA A 414 -5.11 15.42 17.55
CA ALA A 414 -6.11 16.08 18.38
C ALA A 414 -6.97 15.06 19.15
N GLN A 415 -7.36 13.96 18.50
CA GLN A 415 -8.19 12.93 19.15
C GLN A 415 -7.38 11.99 20.06
N GLY A 416 -6.26 11.47 19.59
CA GLY A 416 -5.48 10.44 20.29
C GLY A 416 -4.48 10.98 21.33
N GLY A 417 -4.06 12.23 21.18
CA GLY A 417 -3.05 12.86 22.02
C GLY A 417 -3.55 13.17 23.44
N ASN A 418 -2.60 13.26 24.38
CA ASN A 418 -2.88 13.89 25.67
C ASN A 418 -2.79 15.43 25.56
N SER A 419 -3.24 16.16 26.59
CA SER A 419 -3.27 17.63 26.57
C SER A 419 -1.92 18.26 26.21
N LYS A 420 -0.79 17.72 26.71
CA LYS A 420 0.54 18.23 26.39
C LYS A 420 0.89 18.07 24.90
N GLN A 421 0.52 16.94 24.31
CA GLN A 421 0.71 16.65 22.89
C GLN A 421 -0.19 17.52 22.02
N ILE A 422 -1.46 17.68 22.40
CA ILE A 422 -2.39 18.55 21.66
C ILE A 422 -1.89 20.00 21.65
N LEU A 423 -1.34 20.49 22.77
CA LEU A 423 -0.77 21.83 22.87
C LEU A 423 0.48 22.06 22.01
N THR A 424 1.14 21.02 21.48
CA THR A 424 2.22 21.23 20.51
C THR A 424 1.69 21.76 19.18
N LEU A 425 0.43 21.49 18.81
CA LEU A 425 -0.20 22.09 17.63
C LEU A 425 -0.20 23.63 17.71
N LEU A 426 -0.36 24.19 18.92
CA LEU A 426 -0.27 25.63 19.11
C LEU A 426 1.16 26.14 18.93
N GLN A 427 2.15 25.40 19.42
CA GLN A 427 3.58 25.74 19.27
C GLN A 427 4.02 25.69 17.80
N ASP A 428 3.48 24.75 17.03
CA ASP A 428 3.77 24.55 15.61
C ASP A 428 2.92 25.44 14.68
N ASN A 429 2.18 26.41 15.25
CA ASN A 429 1.35 27.37 14.52
C ASN A 429 0.27 26.71 13.62
N ALA A 430 -0.47 25.74 14.19
CA ALA A 430 -1.52 25.02 13.46
C ALA A 430 -2.77 25.87 13.17
N ILE A 431 -3.04 26.92 13.94
CA ILE A 431 -4.30 27.71 13.85
C ILE A 431 -4.52 28.26 12.43
N PRO A 432 -3.59 28.99 11.79
CA PRO A 432 -3.81 29.49 10.44
C PRO A 432 -3.99 28.38 9.39
N ALA A 433 -3.35 27.22 9.59
CA ALA A 433 -3.50 26.09 8.69
C ALA A 433 -4.89 25.44 8.81
N LEU A 434 -5.40 25.29 10.05
CA LEU A 434 -6.75 24.81 10.33
C LEU A 434 -7.80 25.77 9.77
N CYS A 435 -7.65 27.08 9.98
CA CYS A 435 -8.56 28.08 9.41
C CYS A 435 -8.54 28.06 7.87
N SER A 436 -7.36 27.93 7.24
CA SER A 436 -7.26 27.76 5.78
C SER A 436 -7.98 26.50 5.29
N ALA A 437 -7.91 25.40 6.04
CA ALA A 437 -8.60 24.15 5.72
C ALA A 437 -10.14 24.28 5.76
N LEU A 438 -10.69 25.21 6.56
CA LEU A 438 -12.13 25.50 6.59
C LEU A 438 -12.67 26.13 5.29
N LYS A 439 -11.80 26.54 4.36
CA LYS A 439 -12.18 27.04 3.03
C LYS A 439 -12.58 25.93 2.06
N GLN A 440 -12.19 24.69 2.34
CA GLN A 440 -12.37 23.57 1.42
C GLN A 440 -13.84 23.14 1.35
N SER A 441 -14.24 22.48 0.27
CA SER A 441 -15.62 21.97 0.10
C SER A 441 -15.78 20.50 0.51
N ASN A 442 -14.69 19.78 0.69
CA ASN A 442 -14.75 18.37 1.06
C ASN A 442 -15.16 18.21 2.53
N VAL A 443 -16.29 17.54 2.75
CA VAL A 443 -16.92 17.38 4.07
C VAL A 443 -16.01 16.67 5.08
N ASP A 444 -15.24 15.65 4.66
CA ASP A 444 -14.35 14.93 5.57
C ASP A 444 -13.17 15.79 6.03
N LEU A 445 -12.55 16.53 5.11
CA LEU A 445 -11.47 17.47 5.42
C LEU A 445 -11.99 18.58 6.36
N LEU A 446 -13.18 19.13 6.07
CA LEU A 446 -13.83 20.12 6.94
C LEU A 446 -14.07 19.56 8.34
N ASN A 447 -14.62 18.36 8.46
CA ASN A 447 -14.84 17.71 9.75
C ASN A 447 -13.51 17.49 10.51
N ASN A 448 -12.44 17.07 9.81
CA ASN A 448 -11.12 16.91 10.42
C ASN A 448 -10.60 18.24 10.97
N ALA A 449 -10.70 19.32 10.19
CA ALA A 449 -10.26 20.65 10.60
C ALA A 449 -11.07 21.21 11.78
N LEU A 450 -12.41 21.11 11.72
CA LEU A 450 -13.32 21.57 12.77
C LEU A 450 -13.10 20.83 14.09
N GLU A 451 -13.03 19.49 14.06
CA GLU A 451 -12.81 18.70 15.27
C GLU A 451 -11.42 18.97 15.88
N SER A 452 -10.40 19.16 15.03
CA SER A 452 -9.05 19.54 15.48
C SER A 452 -9.06 20.91 16.16
N LEU A 453 -9.70 21.91 15.55
CA LEU A 453 -9.81 23.25 16.08
C LEU A 453 -10.58 23.28 17.41
N TYR A 454 -11.74 22.60 17.46
CA TYR A 454 -12.54 22.47 18.67
C TYR A 454 -11.75 21.83 19.83
N THR A 455 -11.05 20.73 19.53
CA THR A 455 -10.28 20.00 20.55
C THR A 455 -9.10 20.83 21.05
N LEU A 456 -8.42 21.57 20.16
CA LEU A 456 -7.35 22.48 20.53
C LEU A 456 -7.85 23.61 21.43
N LEU A 457 -8.92 24.31 21.05
CA LEU A 457 -9.55 25.37 21.84
C LEU A 457 -10.00 24.87 23.22
N THR A 458 -10.65 23.71 23.28
CA THR A 458 -11.06 23.08 24.54
C THR A 458 -9.85 22.77 25.43
N THR A 459 -8.77 22.24 24.83
CA THR A 459 -7.55 21.91 25.57
C THR A 459 -6.87 23.15 26.12
N VAL A 460 -6.78 24.22 25.33
CA VAL A 460 -6.23 25.52 25.76
C VAL A 460 -7.08 26.10 26.88
N SER A 461 -8.40 26.18 26.72
CA SER A 461 -9.34 26.67 27.74
C SER A 461 -9.20 25.93 29.07
N THR A 462 -8.95 24.61 29.03
CA THR A 462 -8.82 23.78 30.24
C THR A 462 -7.43 23.85 30.87
N CYS A 463 -6.36 23.83 30.05
CA CYS A 463 -4.99 23.62 30.54
C CYS A 463 -4.17 24.90 30.65
N CYS A 464 -4.45 25.90 29.81
CA CYS A 464 -3.74 27.17 29.71
C CYS A 464 -4.73 28.30 29.40
N PRO A 465 -5.75 28.54 30.26
CA PRO A 465 -6.80 29.52 30.00
C PRO A 465 -6.27 30.93 29.75
N GLU A 466 -5.11 31.27 30.31
CA GLU A 466 -4.41 32.54 30.10
C GLU A 466 -3.97 32.77 28.64
N ARG A 467 -3.92 31.71 27.83
CA ARG A 467 -3.59 31.77 26.39
C ARG A 467 -4.83 31.66 25.50
N LEU A 468 -6.03 31.53 26.07
CA LEU A 468 -7.23 31.33 25.25
C LEU A 468 -7.52 32.54 24.37
N ASP A 469 -7.33 33.76 24.89
CA ASP A 469 -7.55 34.99 24.13
C ASP A 469 -6.53 35.15 23.00
N GLU A 470 -5.26 34.81 23.22
CA GLU A 470 -4.23 34.72 22.16
C GLU A 470 -4.66 33.77 21.03
N VAL A 471 -5.26 32.62 21.37
CA VAL A 471 -5.71 31.64 20.37
C VAL A 471 -6.97 32.12 19.64
N ARG A 472 -7.89 32.80 20.33
CA ARG A 472 -9.08 33.41 19.72
C ARG A 472 -8.70 34.48 18.72
N GLU A 473 -7.82 35.41 19.12
CA GLU A 473 -7.25 36.44 18.25
C GLU A 473 -6.59 35.80 17.02
N ALA A 474 -5.78 34.76 17.20
CA ALA A 474 -5.16 34.04 16.08
C ALA A 474 -6.16 33.37 15.13
N VAL A 475 -7.31 32.91 15.63
CA VAL A 475 -8.40 32.37 14.79
C VAL A 475 -9.05 33.49 13.99
N GLU A 476 -9.33 34.63 14.61
CA GLU A 476 -9.92 35.82 13.96
C GLU A 476 -8.98 36.41 12.90
N GLU A 477 -7.70 36.59 13.22
CA GLU A 477 -6.67 37.09 12.27
C GLU A 477 -6.49 36.18 11.05
N ALA A 478 -6.81 34.89 11.18
CA ALA A 478 -6.77 33.91 10.09
C ALA A 478 -8.11 33.78 9.33
N ASP A 479 -9.03 34.74 9.50
CA ASP A 479 -10.42 34.76 9.01
C ASP A 479 -11.23 33.52 9.44
N GLY A 480 -10.79 32.82 10.49
CA GLY A 480 -11.38 31.55 10.91
C GLY A 480 -12.82 31.70 11.38
N LEU A 481 -13.14 32.81 12.05
CA LEU A 481 -14.49 33.12 12.52
C LEU A 481 -15.47 33.29 11.35
N ASP A 482 -15.11 34.07 10.32
CA ASP A 482 -15.90 34.22 9.10
C ASP A 482 -16.15 32.87 8.41
N TYR A 483 -15.15 31.98 8.43
CA TYR A 483 -15.29 30.65 7.85
C TYR A 483 -16.22 29.76 8.66
N LEU A 484 -16.14 29.80 10.00
CA LEU A 484 -17.04 29.09 10.88
C LEU A 484 -18.50 29.54 10.72
N GLU A 485 -18.74 30.85 10.60
CA GLU A 485 -20.08 31.40 10.36
C GLU A 485 -20.67 30.89 9.05
N ARG A 486 -19.91 30.94 7.95
CA ARG A 486 -20.36 30.40 6.66
C ARG A 486 -20.66 28.90 6.72
N LEU A 487 -19.90 28.14 7.52
CA LEU A 487 -20.12 26.70 7.69
C LEU A 487 -21.40 26.38 8.47
N GLN A 488 -22.03 27.36 9.13
CA GLN A 488 -23.38 27.21 9.68
C GLN A 488 -24.49 27.15 8.60
N GLU A 489 -24.15 27.37 7.33
CA GLU A 489 -25.05 27.15 6.19
C GLU A 489 -24.79 25.80 5.48
N SER A 490 -23.89 24.97 6.01
CA SER A 490 -23.54 23.69 5.41
C SER A 490 -24.72 22.71 5.41
N GLU A 491 -24.90 21.98 4.30
CA GLU A 491 -25.85 20.87 4.20
C GLU A 491 -25.47 19.67 5.08
N SER A 492 -24.22 19.59 5.54
CA SER A 492 -23.78 18.52 6.44
C SER A 492 -24.09 18.89 7.89
N ASP A 493 -25.04 18.17 8.50
CA ASP A 493 -25.41 18.34 9.91
C ASP A 493 -24.21 18.32 10.86
N LYS A 494 -23.20 17.48 10.56
CA LYS A 494 -21.99 17.37 11.38
C LYS A 494 -21.11 18.63 11.26
N VAL A 495 -20.91 19.14 10.05
CA VAL A 495 -20.14 20.36 9.81
C VAL A 495 -20.85 21.54 10.47
N TYR A 496 -22.16 21.68 10.22
CA TYR A 496 -23.02 22.69 10.83
C TYR A 496 -22.90 22.70 12.36
N SER A 497 -23.19 21.54 13.00
CA SER A 497 -23.24 21.45 14.46
C SER A 497 -21.88 21.69 15.11
N THR A 498 -20.79 21.24 14.48
CA THR A 498 -19.43 21.46 15.01
C THR A 498 -19.02 22.92 14.88
N ALA A 499 -19.29 23.57 13.75
CA ALA A 499 -19.01 24.99 13.55
C ALA A 499 -19.83 25.86 14.53
N TYR A 500 -21.12 25.56 14.69
CA TYR A 500 -21.97 26.21 15.70
C TYR A 500 -21.42 26.06 17.11
N ARG A 501 -21.00 24.84 17.48
CA ARG A 501 -20.43 24.57 18.81
C ARG A 501 -19.15 25.36 19.07
N ILE A 502 -18.25 25.47 18.09
CA ILE A 502 -17.03 26.28 18.23
C ILE A 502 -17.38 27.74 18.51
N ILE A 503 -18.31 28.32 17.73
CA ILE A 503 -18.73 29.72 17.92
C ILE A 503 -19.40 29.90 19.29
N SER A 504 -20.31 29.00 19.66
CA SER A 504 -21.05 29.06 20.93
C SER A 504 -20.12 28.97 22.14
N ASP A 505 -19.19 28.01 22.13
CA ASP A 505 -18.35 27.70 23.29
C ASP A 505 -17.20 28.71 23.45
N PHE A 506 -16.70 29.30 22.36
CA PHE A 506 -15.46 30.08 22.39
C PHE A 506 -15.56 31.53 21.91
N PHE A 507 -16.53 31.90 21.07
CA PHE A 507 -16.58 33.24 20.42
C PHE A 507 -17.88 34.02 20.70
N SER A 508 -18.78 33.49 21.52
CA SER A 508 -19.99 34.21 21.90
C SER A 508 -19.68 35.22 23.00
N GLU A 509 -19.98 36.50 22.77
CA GLU A 509 -19.90 37.54 23.81
C GLU A 509 -20.98 37.31 24.88
N GLY A 510 -20.58 36.83 26.07
CA GLY A 510 -21.46 36.78 27.24
C GLY A 510 -21.02 35.80 28.33
N ASP A 511 -20.23 36.28 29.29
CA ASP A 511 -20.34 36.01 30.76
C ASP A 511 -19.05 36.31 31.57
N GLN A 512 -17.97 36.83 30.99
CA GLN A 512 -16.76 37.14 31.77
C GLN A 512 -16.61 38.61 32.20
N ASP A 513 -17.30 39.56 31.55
CA ASP A 513 -17.13 41.00 31.84
C ASP A 513 -18.21 41.62 32.75
N GLU A 514 -19.31 40.92 33.06
CA GLU A 514 -20.36 41.47 33.94
C GLU A 514 -20.14 41.17 35.44
N GLU A 515 -19.39 40.13 35.82
CA GLU A 515 -19.13 39.85 37.24
C GLU A 515 -18.11 40.82 37.89
N GLN A 516 -17.25 41.49 37.11
CA GLN A 516 -16.30 42.47 37.64
C GLN A 516 -16.83 43.90 37.71
N LYS A 517 -17.92 44.24 37.00
CA LYS A 517 -18.55 45.57 37.11
C LYS A 517 -19.66 45.63 38.16
N ALA A 518 -20.15 44.50 38.64
CA ALA A 518 -21.18 44.45 39.69
C ALA A 518 -20.66 44.64 41.12
N SER A 519 -19.33 44.61 41.36
CA SER A 519 -18.76 44.72 42.71
C SER A 519 -18.43 46.14 43.19
N ASP A 520 -18.45 47.15 42.32
CA ASP A 520 -17.99 48.52 42.65
C ASP A 520 -19.13 49.54 42.86
N GLY A 521 -20.39 49.10 42.92
CA GLY A 521 -21.56 49.98 42.83
C GLY A 521 -22.50 50.06 44.03
N ASN A 522 -22.15 49.58 45.22
CA ASN A 522 -23.09 49.54 46.34
C ASN A 522 -22.64 50.37 47.56
N GLU A 523 -22.86 51.69 47.49
CA GLU A 523 -22.92 52.53 48.70
C GLU A 523 -24.21 52.25 49.48
N PRO A 524 -24.15 52.09 50.83
CA PRO A 524 -25.32 51.77 51.62
C PRO A 524 -26.15 53.03 51.94
N VAL A 525 -27.40 53.06 51.47
CA VAL A 525 -28.39 54.05 51.88
C VAL A 525 -28.81 53.76 53.33
N GLN A 526 -28.42 54.64 54.26
CA GLN A 526 -28.92 54.68 55.64
C GLN A 526 -30.35 55.25 55.68
N TYR A 527 -31.27 54.52 56.32
CA TYR A 527 -32.55 55.07 56.78
C TYR A 527 -32.41 55.70 58.17
N SER A 528 -32.92 56.92 58.32
CA SER A 528 -33.30 57.55 59.59
C SER A 528 -34.57 58.36 59.34
N PHE A 529 -35.49 58.34 60.32
CA PHE A 529 -36.82 58.97 60.37
C PHE A 529 -36.95 60.34 59.72
#